data_AF-A0A928GDE7-F1
#
_entry.id   AF-A0A928GDE7-F1
#
_cell.length_a   1.000
_cell.length_b   1.000
_cell.length_c   1.000
_cell.angle_alpha   90.00
_cell.angle_beta   90.00
_cell.angle_gamma   90.00
#
_symmetry.space_group_name_H-M   'P 1'
#
loop_
_entity.id
_entity.type
_entity.pdbx_description
1 polymer ?
#
loop_
_entity_poly.entity_id
_entity_poly.type
_entity_poly.pdbx_seq_one_letter_code
_entity_poly.pdbx_strand_id
1 'polypeptide(L)'
;MQIKELSERFGKSVATIKRRYYHAWKEKWKDTIGHKSLHKDGKMHYTHQRLRAAMNSLNFYLPYLFTYQREDCKGMPNTNNKIEGTFTDLKKNLNNHSGLTQENRKRFISGFFYTQSKSTSPAPISKWYLAMPKSICV
;
A
#
# COMPACT_ATOMS: atom_id res chain seq x y z
N MET A 1 34.34 7.16 1.24
CA MET A 1 33.26 6.23 0.84
C MET A 1 32.14 6.36 1.88
N GLN A 2 31.06 7.07 1.57
CA GLN A 2 30.08 7.48 2.59
C GLN A 2 28.98 6.42 2.77
N ILE A 3 28.51 6.24 4.01
CA ILE A 3 27.44 5.31 4.44
C ILE A 3 26.17 5.40 3.55
N LYS A 4 25.90 6.58 2.98
CA LYS A 4 24.78 6.81 2.05
C LYS A 4 24.88 5.99 0.75
N GLU A 5 26.08 5.88 0.19
CA GLU A 5 26.34 5.17 -1.07
C GLU A 5 26.23 3.64 -0.87
N LEU A 6 26.63 3.15 0.30
CA LEU A 6 26.40 1.77 0.70
C LEU A 6 24.90 1.49 0.87
N SER A 7 24.15 2.36 1.57
CA SER A 7 22.71 2.21 1.75
C SER A 7 21.94 2.15 0.43
N GLU A 8 22.30 2.98 -0.56
CA GLU A 8 21.70 2.98 -1.90
C GLU A 8 21.99 1.70 -2.69
N ARG A 9 23.23 1.18 -2.57
CA ARG A 9 23.64 -0.08 -3.19
C ARG A 9 22.97 -1.30 -2.51
N PHE A 10 22.79 -1.25 -1.19
CA PHE A 10 22.06 -2.26 -0.43
C PHE A 10 20.54 -2.22 -0.71
N GLY A 11 19.92 -1.06 -0.93
CA GLY A 11 18.48 -0.96 -1.22
C GLY A 11 18.06 -1.74 -2.47
N LYS A 12 18.82 -1.59 -3.57
CA LYS A 12 18.61 -2.35 -4.82
C LYS A 12 18.95 -3.84 -4.65
N SER A 13 19.94 -4.16 -3.81
CA SER A 13 20.29 -5.55 -3.50
C SER A 13 19.20 -6.24 -2.69
N VAL A 14 18.58 -5.56 -1.71
CA VAL A 14 17.55 -6.12 -0.83
C VAL A 14 16.26 -6.45 -1.59
N ALA A 15 15.77 -5.57 -2.47
CA ALA A 15 14.60 -5.87 -3.30
C ALA A 15 14.85 -7.11 -4.19
N THR A 16 16.05 -7.19 -4.78
CA THR A 16 16.48 -8.32 -5.61
C THR A 16 16.57 -9.61 -4.79
N ILE A 17 17.17 -9.54 -3.59
CA ILE A 17 17.27 -10.66 -2.66
C ILE A 17 15.88 -11.16 -2.26
N LYS A 18 14.97 -10.27 -1.87
CA LYS A 18 13.58 -10.62 -1.51
C LYS A 18 12.83 -11.30 -2.66
N ARG A 19 12.99 -10.83 -3.90
CA ARG A 19 12.42 -11.48 -5.09
C ARG A 19 12.98 -12.89 -5.26
N ARG A 20 14.30 -13.07 -5.15
CA ARG A 20 14.95 -14.38 -5.27
C ARG A 20 14.46 -15.36 -4.21
N TYR A 21 14.36 -14.92 -2.95
CA TYR A 21 13.77 -15.73 -1.88
C TYR A 21 12.34 -16.13 -2.17
N TYR A 22 11.50 -15.20 -2.64
CA TYR A 22 10.12 -15.50 -3.01
C TYR A 22 10.03 -16.53 -4.16
N HIS A 23 10.86 -16.40 -5.19
CA HIS A 23 10.90 -17.38 -6.28
C HIS A 23 11.36 -18.77 -5.81
N ALA A 24 12.41 -18.84 -4.97
CA ALA A 24 12.87 -20.10 -4.41
C ALA A 24 11.81 -20.76 -3.52
N TRP A 25 11.12 -19.96 -2.69
CA TRP A 25 10.00 -20.43 -1.89
C TRP A 25 8.86 -20.95 -2.77
N LYS A 26 8.49 -20.21 -3.81
CA LYS A 26 7.41 -20.59 -4.74
C LYS A 26 7.71 -21.92 -5.43
N GLU A 27 8.96 -22.14 -5.84
CA GLU A 27 9.35 -23.41 -6.45
C GLU A 27 9.33 -24.55 -5.44
N LYS A 28 9.86 -24.33 -4.23
CA LYS A 28 9.86 -25.33 -3.15
C LYS A 28 8.45 -25.81 -2.78
N TRP A 29 7.46 -24.93 -2.81
CA TRP A 29 6.09 -25.23 -2.37
C TRP A 29 5.11 -25.44 -3.54
N LYS A 30 5.61 -25.57 -4.77
CA LYS A 30 4.79 -25.68 -5.98
C LYS A 30 3.80 -26.84 -5.92
N ASP A 31 4.24 -28.00 -5.46
CA ASP A 31 3.40 -29.21 -5.39
C ASP A 31 2.32 -29.07 -4.33
N THR A 32 2.66 -28.54 -3.16
CA THR A 32 1.70 -28.25 -2.08
C THR A 32 0.63 -27.25 -2.53
N ILE A 33 1.01 -26.18 -3.24
CA ILE A 33 0.08 -25.16 -3.74
C ILE A 33 -0.74 -25.67 -4.94
N GLY A 34 -0.16 -26.60 -5.71
CA GLY A 34 -0.81 -27.27 -6.83
C GLY A 34 -1.77 -28.38 -6.41
N HIS A 35 -1.68 -28.87 -5.17
CA HIS A 35 -2.46 -29.99 -4.68
C HIS A 35 -3.97 -29.72 -4.75
N LYS A 36 -4.70 -30.70 -5.28
CA LYS A 36 -6.14 -30.70 -5.40
C LYS A 36 -6.72 -31.94 -4.73
N SER A 37 -7.85 -31.75 -4.07
CA SER A 37 -8.64 -32.81 -3.42
C SER A 37 -10.06 -32.83 -3.97
N LEU A 38 -10.69 -34.00 -3.96
CA LEU A 38 -12.09 -34.14 -4.32
C LEU A 38 -12.94 -33.40 -3.28
N HIS A 39 -13.82 -32.51 -3.75
CA HIS A 39 -14.75 -31.78 -2.89
C HIS A 39 -16.13 -32.44 -2.94
N LYS A 40 -17.02 -32.01 -2.03
CA LYS A 40 -18.37 -32.56 -1.85
C LYS A 40 -19.25 -32.45 -3.10
N ASP A 41 -18.90 -31.57 -4.04
CA ASP A 41 -19.57 -31.36 -5.31
C ASP A 41 -19.09 -32.33 -6.43
N GLY A 42 -18.21 -33.28 -6.10
CA GLY A 42 -17.63 -34.23 -7.05
C GLY A 42 -16.55 -33.61 -7.95
N LYS A 43 -16.14 -32.35 -7.73
CA LYS A 43 -15.09 -31.69 -8.51
C LYS A 43 -13.77 -31.66 -7.75
N MET A 44 -12.68 -31.54 -8.49
CA MET A 44 -11.35 -31.36 -7.91
C MET A 44 -11.10 -29.89 -7.60
N HIS A 45 -10.94 -29.56 -6.32
CA HIS A 45 -10.64 -28.21 -5.86
C HIS A 45 -9.23 -28.14 -5.32
N TYR A 46 -8.58 -26.97 -5.44
CA TYR A 46 -7.33 -26.74 -4.75
C TYR A 46 -7.55 -26.84 -3.23
N THR A 47 -6.68 -27.57 -2.54
CA THR A 47 -6.78 -27.75 -1.09
C THR A 47 -6.44 -26.45 -0.35
N HIS A 48 -5.48 -25.69 -0.87
CA HIS A 48 -5.00 -24.44 -0.27
C HIS A 48 -5.43 -23.19 -1.06
N GLN A 49 -6.73 -23.00 -1.28
CA GLN A 49 -7.26 -21.89 -2.09
C GLN A 49 -6.81 -20.50 -1.61
N ARG A 50 -6.87 -20.26 -0.28
CA ARG A 50 -6.46 -18.98 0.32
C ARG A 50 -4.98 -18.67 0.11
N LEU A 51 -4.12 -19.68 0.29
CA LEU A 51 -2.68 -19.55 0.07
C LEU A 51 -2.38 -19.26 -1.40
N ARG A 52 -3.07 -19.95 -2.31
CA ARG A 52 -2.94 -19.73 -3.75
C ARG A 52 -3.41 -18.32 -4.15
N ALA A 53 -4.51 -17.84 -3.58
CA ALA A 53 -4.99 -16.47 -3.79
C ALA A 53 -3.94 -15.44 -3.32
N ALA A 54 -3.38 -15.61 -2.12
CA ALA A 54 -2.32 -14.74 -1.60
C ALA A 54 -1.06 -14.77 -2.50
N MET A 55 -0.64 -15.96 -2.96
CA MET A 55 0.47 -16.09 -3.92
C MET A 55 0.16 -15.39 -5.24
N ASN A 56 -1.07 -15.47 -5.75
CA ASN A 56 -1.47 -14.77 -6.97
C ASN A 56 -1.41 -13.25 -6.79
N SER A 57 -1.89 -12.73 -5.66
CA SER A 57 -1.74 -11.32 -5.31
C SER A 57 -0.26 -10.92 -5.25
N LEU A 58 0.59 -11.71 -4.58
CA LEU A 58 2.02 -11.44 -4.54
C LEU A 58 2.65 -11.45 -5.94
N ASN A 59 2.33 -12.40 -6.81
CA ASN A 59 2.83 -12.45 -8.18
C ASN A 59 2.44 -11.20 -8.97
N PHE A 60 1.19 -10.75 -8.84
CA PHE A 60 0.67 -9.57 -9.52
C PHE A 60 1.34 -8.29 -9.02
N TYR A 61 1.48 -8.15 -7.69
CA TYR A 61 2.04 -6.94 -7.07
C TYR A 61 3.56 -6.93 -6.95
N LEU A 62 4.26 -8.03 -7.27
CA LEU A 62 5.71 -8.15 -7.12
C LEU A 62 6.53 -7.03 -7.79
N PRO A 63 6.16 -6.52 -8.99
CA PRO A 63 6.86 -5.38 -9.59
C PRO A 63 6.73 -4.10 -8.78
N TYR A 64 5.60 -3.93 -8.08
CA TYR A 64 5.22 -2.70 -7.37
C TYR A 64 5.62 -2.70 -5.89
N LEU A 65 5.84 -3.88 -5.28
CA LEU A 65 6.01 -4.02 -3.84
C LEU A 65 7.22 -3.25 -3.27
N PHE A 66 8.24 -2.99 -4.08
CA PHE A 66 9.50 -2.35 -3.68
C PHE A 66 9.71 -0.96 -4.29
N THR A 67 8.69 -0.36 -4.89
CA THR A 67 8.82 0.97 -5.52
C THR A 67 9.13 2.08 -4.52
N TYR A 68 8.67 1.95 -3.27
CA TYR A 68 8.97 2.90 -2.19
C TYR A 68 10.46 2.98 -1.82
N GLN A 69 11.27 1.98 -2.20
CA GLN A 69 12.71 1.96 -1.94
C GLN A 69 13.53 2.71 -2.99
N ARG A 70 12.87 3.27 -4.02
CA ARG A 70 13.53 4.06 -5.05
C ARG A 70 13.89 5.45 -4.48
N GLU A 71 14.95 6.05 -5.03
CA GLU A 71 15.43 7.37 -4.58
C GLU A 71 14.39 8.49 -4.77
N ASP A 72 13.51 8.39 -5.76
CA ASP A 72 12.40 9.32 -5.96
C ASP A 72 11.32 9.24 -4.87
N CYS A 73 11.32 8.18 -4.07
CA CYS A 73 10.44 8.01 -2.91
C CYS A 73 11.12 8.36 -1.58
N LYS A 74 12.36 8.87 -1.60
CA LYS A 74 13.12 9.24 -0.40
C LYS A 74 12.42 10.37 0.34
N GLY A 75 11.98 10.09 1.57
CA GLY A 75 11.19 11.02 2.39
C GLY A 75 9.68 10.74 2.40
N MET A 76 9.20 9.75 1.64
CA MET A 76 7.83 9.26 1.78
C MET A 76 7.65 8.58 3.14
N PRO A 77 6.60 8.90 3.91
CA PRO A 77 6.33 8.23 5.17
C PRO A 77 6.11 6.73 4.94
N ASN A 78 6.57 5.91 5.89
CA ASN A 78 6.43 4.45 5.85
C ASN A 78 5.00 3.96 6.14
N THR A 79 4.11 4.85 6.60
CA THR A 79 2.70 4.55 6.90
C THR A 79 1.76 5.20 5.89
N ASN A 80 0.65 4.54 5.57
CA ASN A 80 -0.45 5.11 4.78
C ASN A 80 -1.40 6.01 5.61
N ASN A 81 -1.16 6.21 6.91
CA ASN A 81 -2.02 6.94 7.84
C ASN A 81 -2.52 8.30 7.31
N LYS A 82 -1.66 9.07 6.63
CA LYS A 82 -2.03 10.38 6.06
C LYS A 82 -3.11 10.26 4.98
N ILE A 83 -2.97 9.26 4.12
CA ILE A 83 -3.90 9.00 3.01
C ILE A 83 -5.19 8.41 3.58
N GLU A 84 -5.11 7.42 4.46
CA GLU A 84 -6.28 6.80 5.11
C GLU A 84 -7.09 7.81 5.92
N GLY A 85 -6.42 8.70 6.67
CA GLY A 85 -7.08 9.78 7.42
C GLY A 85 -7.83 10.74 6.49
N THR A 86 -7.17 11.16 5.39
CA THR A 86 -7.79 12.05 4.39
C THR A 86 -9.02 11.42 3.75
N PHE A 87 -8.97 10.12 3.42
CA PHE A 87 -10.13 9.41 2.88
C PHE A 87 -11.21 9.15 3.93
N THR A 88 -10.85 9.00 5.20
CA THR A 88 -11.80 8.88 6.31
C THR A 88 -12.58 10.18 6.46
N ASP A 89 -11.90 11.32 6.43
CA ASP A 89 -12.53 12.65 6.47
C ASP A 89 -13.45 12.88 5.27
N LEU A 90 -13.00 12.50 4.06
CA LEU A 90 -13.84 12.58 2.86
C LEU A 90 -15.11 11.73 2.98
N LYS A 91 -14.99 10.47 3.43
CA LYS A 91 -16.12 9.56 3.61
C LYS A 91 -17.10 10.10 4.65
N LYS A 92 -16.62 10.64 5.77
CA LYS A 92 -17.45 11.25 6.80
C LYS A 92 -18.28 12.40 6.24
N ASN A 93 -17.63 13.29 5.49
CA ASN A 93 -18.31 14.42 4.85
C ASN A 93 -19.34 13.97 3.78
N LEU A 94 -19.01 12.96 2.97
CA LEU A 94 -19.95 12.39 2.00
C LEU A 94 -21.15 11.72 2.67
N ASN A 95 -20.96 11.03 3.80
CA ASN A 95 -22.04 10.36 4.52
C ASN A 95 -23.02 11.37 5.13
N ASN A 96 -22.54 12.52 5.60
CA ASN A 96 -23.39 13.62 6.05
C ASN A 96 -24.26 14.21 4.93
N HIS A 97 -23.84 14.02 3.67
CA HIS A 97 -24.54 14.48 2.46
C HIS A 97 -24.97 13.31 1.57
N SER A 98 -25.63 12.32 2.15
CA SER A 98 -26.02 11.07 1.47
C SER A 98 -26.97 11.28 0.27
N GLY A 99 -27.74 12.38 0.25
CA GLY A 99 -28.69 12.75 -0.81
C GLY A 99 -28.11 13.42 -2.04
N LEU A 100 -26.78 13.51 -2.18
CA LEU A 100 -26.15 14.12 -3.36
C LEU A 100 -26.32 13.25 -4.62
N THR A 101 -26.72 13.91 -5.72
CA THR A 101 -26.65 13.32 -7.06
C THR A 101 -25.21 12.96 -7.41
N GLN A 102 -25.02 12.05 -8.38
CA GLN A 102 -23.68 11.63 -8.79
C GLN A 102 -22.82 12.80 -9.30
N GLU A 103 -23.42 13.75 -10.03
CA GLU A 103 -22.81 15.00 -10.49
C GLU A 103 -22.28 15.81 -9.30
N ASN A 104 -23.13 16.04 -8.28
CA ASN A 104 -22.77 16.84 -7.13
C ASN A 104 -21.76 16.12 -6.21
N ARG A 105 -21.80 14.77 -6.13
CA ARG A 105 -20.76 13.99 -5.46
C ARG A 105 -19.40 14.18 -6.10
N LYS A 106 -19.32 14.16 -7.44
CA LYS A 106 -18.05 14.43 -8.16
C LYS A 106 -17.55 15.84 -7.86
N ARG A 107 -18.41 16.86 -7.94
CA ARG A 107 -18.07 18.26 -7.60
C ARG A 107 -17.60 18.40 -6.16
N PHE A 108 -18.26 17.73 -5.22
CA PHE A 108 -17.88 17.71 -3.81
C PHE A 108 -16.48 17.12 -3.61
N ILE A 109 -16.21 15.96 -4.21
CA ILE A 109 -14.90 15.30 -4.11
C ILE A 109 -13.80 16.21 -4.70
N SER A 110 -14.05 16.82 -5.88
CA SER A 110 -13.11 17.77 -6.48
C SER A 110 -12.87 18.99 -5.59
N GLY A 111 -13.92 19.57 -5.01
CA GLY A 111 -13.82 20.70 -4.09
C GLY A 111 -13.09 20.36 -2.78
N PHE A 112 -13.30 19.16 -2.25
CA PHE A 112 -12.57 18.64 -1.09
C PHE A 112 -11.07 18.60 -1.36
N PHE A 113 -10.64 17.97 -2.47
CA PHE A 113 -9.22 17.90 -2.82
C PHE A 113 -8.62 19.27 -3.18
N TYR A 114 -9.39 20.15 -3.82
CA TYR A 114 -8.97 21.52 -4.08
C TYR A 114 -8.67 22.28 -2.79
N THR A 115 -9.56 22.20 -1.80
CA THR A 115 -9.39 22.83 -0.48
C THR A 115 -8.17 22.27 0.26
N GLN A 116 -7.99 20.95 0.24
CA GLN A 116 -6.82 20.30 0.83
C GLN A 116 -5.51 20.79 0.17
N SER A 117 -5.48 20.93 -1.16
CA SER A 117 -4.29 21.43 -1.87
C SER A 117 -3.93 22.87 -1.52
N LYS A 118 -4.93 23.71 -1.18
CA LYS A 118 -4.74 25.12 -0.81
C LYS A 118 -4.29 25.28 0.64
N SER A 119 -4.75 24.41 1.55
CA SER A 119 -4.26 24.36 2.93
C SER A 119 -2.78 23.98 3.02
N THR A 120 -2.25 23.29 2.00
CA THR A 120 -0.83 22.96 1.82
C THR A 120 -0.03 24.03 1.04
N SER A 121 -0.39 25.31 1.15
CA SER A 121 0.57 26.40 0.89
C SER A 121 1.80 26.20 1.81
N PRO A 122 3.05 26.34 1.33
CA PRO A 122 4.21 25.79 2.01
C PRO A 122 4.51 26.60 3.28
N ALA A 123 3.97 26.15 4.41
CA ALA A 123 4.59 26.48 5.69
C ALA A 123 6.02 25.90 5.67
N PRO A 124 7.04 26.70 6.05
CA PRO A 124 8.43 26.28 5.99
C PRO A 124 8.62 24.92 6.69
N ILE A 125 9.54 24.12 6.18
CA ILE A 125 9.80 22.72 6.60
C ILE A 125 9.94 22.59 8.13
N SER A 126 10.34 23.66 8.81
CA SER A 126 10.38 23.78 10.29
C SER A 126 9.04 23.60 11.01
N LYS A 127 7.89 23.76 10.35
CA LYS A 127 6.55 23.70 10.97
C LYS A 127 5.92 22.31 10.96
N TRP A 128 6.46 21.34 10.21
CA TRP A 128 5.91 19.99 10.09
C TRP A 128 6.08 19.14 11.36
N TYR A 129 7.10 19.43 12.17
CA TYR A 129 7.33 18.75 13.45
C TYR A 129 6.33 19.15 14.55
N LEU A 130 5.60 20.27 14.40
CA LEU A 130 4.70 20.81 15.42
C LEU A 130 3.23 20.39 15.22
N ALA A 131 2.89 19.75 14.10
CA ALA A 131 1.51 19.38 13.76
C ALA A 131 1.18 17.90 14.02
N MET A 132 2.11 17.11 14.57
CA MET A 132 1.78 15.76 15.03
C MET A 132 1.13 15.81 16.42
N PRO A 133 -0.12 15.31 16.59
CA PRO A 133 -0.69 15.11 17.91
C PRO A 133 0.21 14.15 18.70
N LYS A 134 0.74 14.60 19.86
CA LYS A 134 1.49 13.77 20.82
C LYS A 134 0.58 12.83 21.60
N SER A 135 -0.35 12.15 20.93
CA SER A 135 -1.25 11.20 21.57
C SER A 135 -1.37 9.97 20.69
N ILE A 136 -0.54 8.97 21.01
CA ILE A 136 -0.91 7.58 21.30
C ILE A 136 0.40 6.78 21.22
N CYS A 137 1.09 6.74 22.36
CA CYS A 137 1.85 5.56 22.75
C CYS A 137 0.85 4.66 23.48
N VAL A 138 0.42 3.58 22.82
CA VAL A 138 0.14 2.27 23.41
C VAL A 138 0.55 1.24 22.37
#